data_AF-A0A368EZZ9-F1
#
_entry.id   AF-A0A368EZZ9-F1
#
_cell.length_a   1.000
_cell.length_b   1.000
_cell.length_c   1.000
_cell.angle_alpha   90.00
_cell.angle_beta   90.00
_cell.angle_gamma   90.00
#
_symmetry.space_group_name_H-M   'P 1'
#
loop_
_entity.id
_entity.type
_entity.pdbx_description
1 polymer ?
#
loop_
_entity_poly.entity_id
_entity_poly.type
_entity_poly.pdbx_seq_one_letter_code
_entity_poly.pdbx_strand_id
1 'polypeptide(L)'
;MFPSGVQNGSSLPNFDKSHRKPINDLREGEFEPEEAKLRCQLASLYRLVDLFQWSQGIYNHMTVRVPGKTTEILINPFGLLYHEQTARTLVKVDLDGKVLHPGSTKLGINQAGFSKIKFPAYMLDTQKTGTRKK
;
A
#
# COMPACT_ATOMS: atom_id res chain seq x y z
N MET A 1 8.22 -38.04 35.16
CA MET A 1 8.88 -36.86 35.75
C MET A 1 9.31 -35.98 34.59
N PHE A 2 8.50 -34.97 34.23
CA PHE A 2 8.82 -34.00 33.17
C PHE A 2 9.37 -32.74 33.83
N PRO A 3 10.38 -32.06 33.25
CA PRO A 3 10.89 -30.84 33.85
C PRO A 3 9.88 -29.71 33.65
N SER A 4 9.50 -29.07 34.76
CA SER A 4 8.72 -27.84 34.78
C SER A 4 9.57 -26.68 34.22
N GLY A 5 9.38 -26.36 32.94
CA GLY A 5 10.03 -25.24 32.27
C GLY A 5 9.11 -24.02 32.18
N VAL A 6 9.35 -23.05 33.08
CA VAL A 6 9.18 -21.60 32.94
C VAL A 6 8.02 -21.09 32.05
N GLN A 7 6.91 -20.73 32.69
CA GLN A 7 5.97 -19.74 32.17
C GLN A 7 6.63 -18.36 32.28
N ASN A 8 7.26 -17.87 31.22
CA ASN A 8 7.55 -16.44 31.10
C ASN A 8 6.85 -15.95 29.85
N GLY A 9 5.72 -15.27 30.06
CA GLY A 9 4.88 -14.71 29.01
C GLY A 9 5.73 -13.89 28.05
N SER A 10 5.64 -14.26 26.77
CA SER A 10 5.93 -13.34 25.69
C SER A 10 4.97 -12.16 25.84
N SER A 11 5.42 -11.13 26.56
CA SER A 11 4.79 -9.83 26.49
C SER A 11 4.73 -9.49 25.01
N LEU A 12 3.51 -9.38 24.48
CA LEU A 12 3.29 -8.77 23.18
C LEU A 12 4.09 -7.46 23.18
N PRO A 13 4.85 -7.15 22.12
CA PRO A 13 5.64 -5.93 22.08
C PRO A 13 4.73 -4.77 22.46
N ASN A 14 5.17 -4.01 23.47
CA ASN A 14 4.42 -2.96 24.13
C ASN A 14 3.85 -2.02 23.06
N PHE A 15 2.58 -2.20 22.73
CA PHE A 15 1.92 -1.50 21.65
C PHE A 15 1.56 -0.12 22.20
N ASP A 16 2.55 0.78 22.29
CA ASP A 16 2.27 2.18 22.59
C ASP A 16 1.32 2.70 21.49
N LYS A 17 0.08 2.94 21.90
CA LYS A 17 -1.04 3.36 21.05
C LYS A 17 -1.00 4.86 20.78
N SER A 18 -0.14 5.62 21.46
CA SER A 18 -0.30 7.08 21.54
C SER A 18 0.15 7.87 20.31
N HIS A 19 0.93 7.29 19.39
CA HIS A 19 1.54 8.05 18.27
C HIS A 19 1.31 7.46 16.86
N ARG A 20 0.44 6.46 16.69
CA ARG A 20 0.19 5.90 15.35
C ARG A 20 -0.84 6.72 14.59
N LYS A 21 -0.42 7.27 13.44
CA LYS A 21 -1.34 7.87 12.46
C LYS A 21 -2.42 6.86 12.05
N PRO A 22 -3.69 7.27 11.93
CA PRO A 22 -4.76 6.39 11.49
C PRO A 22 -4.47 5.88 10.07
N ILE A 23 -4.85 4.63 9.79
CA ILE A 23 -4.70 4.04 8.45
C ILE A 23 -5.64 4.73 7.45
N ASN A 24 -6.89 4.91 7.85
CA ASN A 24 -7.89 5.65 7.10
C ASN A 24 -7.97 7.08 7.62
N ASP A 25 -7.29 8.00 6.94
CA ASP A 25 -7.26 9.44 7.21
C ASP A 25 -7.89 10.25 6.06
N LEU A 26 -8.67 9.60 5.20
CA LEU A 26 -9.34 10.21 4.06
C LEU A 26 -10.50 11.10 4.52
N ARG A 27 -10.73 12.20 3.80
CA ARG A 27 -11.94 13.01 3.96
C ARG A 27 -13.05 12.47 3.05
N GLU A 28 -14.30 12.63 3.45
CA GLU A 28 -15.45 12.25 2.62
C GLU A 28 -15.40 12.98 1.27
N GLY A 29 -15.58 12.23 0.18
CA GLY A 29 -15.56 12.76 -1.18
C GLY A 29 -14.18 13.17 -1.72
N GLU A 30 -13.08 12.93 -1.00
CA GLU A 30 -11.73 13.30 -1.48
C GLU A 30 -11.26 12.45 -2.67
N PHE A 31 -11.72 11.19 -2.73
CA PHE A 31 -11.41 10.24 -3.81
C PHE A 31 -12.67 9.48 -4.22
N GLU A 32 -12.67 8.95 -5.44
CA GLU A 32 -13.69 8.01 -5.91
C GLU A 32 -13.81 6.82 -4.94
N PRO A 33 -15.02 6.29 -4.68
CA PRO A 33 -15.24 5.25 -3.67
C PRO A 33 -14.33 4.02 -3.81
N GLU A 34 -14.07 3.61 -5.06
CA GLU A 34 -13.19 2.49 -5.36
C GLU A 34 -11.71 2.81 -5.09
N GLU A 35 -11.24 4.00 -5.48
CA GLU A 35 -9.88 4.46 -5.18
C GLU A 35 -9.68 4.62 -3.66
N ALA A 36 -10.64 5.20 -2.95
CA ALA A 36 -10.62 5.35 -1.50
C ALA A 36 -10.46 4.00 -0.79
N LYS A 37 -11.23 2.98 -1.23
CA LYS A 37 -11.13 1.62 -0.69
C LYS A 37 -9.74 1.02 -0.91
N LEU A 38 -9.19 1.16 -2.12
CA LEU A 38 -7.86 0.65 -2.46
C LEU A 38 -6.75 1.35 -1.66
N ARG A 39 -6.86 2.67 -1.47
CA ARG A 39 -5.93 3.44 -0.62
C ARG A 39 -5.92 2.90 0.81
N CYS A 40 -7.09 2.68 1.40
CA CYS A 40 -7.22 2.11 2.74
C CYS A 40 -6.67 0.68 2.82
N GLN A 41 -6.95 -0.18 1.84
CA GLN A 41 -6.43 -1.55 1.79
C GLN A 41 -4.90 -1.57 1.67
N LEU A 42 -4.34 -0.77 0.77
CA LEU A 42 -2.90 -0.69 0.57
C LEU A 42 -2.20 -0.11 1.82
N ALA A 43 -2.74 0.95 2.41
CA ALA A 43 -2.24 1.50 3.68
C ALA A 43 -2.30 0.47 4.82
N SER A 44 -3.37 -0.34 4.89
CA SER A 44 -3.47 -1.43 5.86
C SER A 44 -2.40 -2.49 5.62
N LEU A 45 -2.14 -2.84 4.36
CA LEU A 45 -1.10 -3.80 4.00
C LEU A 45 0.28 -3.30 4.42
N TYR A 46 0.60 -2.02 4.23
CA TYR A 46 1.84 -1.43 4.74
C TYR A 46 1.99 -1.65 6.25
N ARG A 47 0.93 -1.45 7.04
CA ARG A 47 0.98 -1.69 8.49
C ARG A 47 1.14 -3.17 8.85
N LEU A 48 0.54 -4.08 8.10
CA LEU A 48 0.72 -5.52 8.32
C LEU A 48 2.17 -5.95 8.01
N VAL A 49 2.73 -5.48 6.89
CA VAL A 49 4.11 -5.81 6.49
C VAL A 49 5.12 -5.26 7.50
N ASP A 50 4.89 -4.06 8.04
CA ASP A 50 5.68 -3.50 9.15
C ASP A 50 5.52 -4.32 10.44
N LEU A 51 4.28 -4.73 10.79
CA LEU A 51 4.01 -5.56 11.96
C LEU A 51 4.75 -6.91 11.92
N PHE A 52 4.81 -7.55 10.75
CA PHE A 52 5.54 -8.79 10.54
C PHE A 52 7.05 -8.61 10.33
N GLN A 53 7.56 -7.37 10.42
CA GLN A 53 8.98 -7.04 10.24
C GLN A 53 9.54 -7.46 8.87
N TRP A 54 8.69 -7.46 7.84
CA TRP A 54 9.08 -7.75 6.46
C TRP A 54 9.54 -6.49 5.71
N SER A 55 9.28 -5.31 6.27
CA SER A 55 9.77 -4.05 5.71
C SER A 55 11.28 -3.91 5.91
N GLN A 56 12.00 -3.58 4.82
CA GLN A 56 13.45 -3.30 4.83
C GLN A 56 13.72 -1.83 4.46
N GLY A 57 13.62 -0.93 5.42
CA GLY A 57 13.84 0.51 5.21
C GLY A 57 12.84 1.17 4.26
N ILE A 58 13.27 2.23 3.57
CA ILE A 58 12.41 3.13 2.76
C ILE A 58 12.41 2.84 1.24
N TYR A 59 13.22 1.88 0.78
CA TYR A 59 13.42 1.64 -0.66
C TYR A 59 12.38 0.69 -1.26
N ASN A 60 11.65 -0.04 -0.42
CA ASN A 60 10.61 -0.95 -0.86
C ASN A 60 9.35 -0.18 -1.31
N HIS A 61 8.58 -0.85 -2.15
CA HIS A 61 7.32 -0.34 -2.64
C HIS A 61 6.30 -1.46 -2.73
N MET A 62 5.04 -1.12 -2.48
CA MET A 62 3.89 -1.94 -2.83
C MET A 62 2.94 -1.12 -3.67
N THR A 63 2.45 -1.72 -4.75
CA THR A 63 1.62 -1.01 -5.73
C THR A 63 0.31 -1.73 -5.96
N VAL A 64 -0.74 -0.95 -6.20
CA VAL A 64 -2.02 -1.48 -6.68
C VAL A 64 -2.50 -0.67 -7.87
N ARG A 65 -3.04 -1.35 -8.89
CA ARG A 65 -3.64 -0.70 -10.06
C ARG A 65 -5.05 -0.25 -9.72
N VAL A 66 -5.46 0.92 -10.18
CA VAL A 66 -6.83 1.41 -10.04
C VAL A 66 -7.72 0.73 -11.10
N PRO A 67 -8.78 -0.01 -10.72
CA PRO A 67 -9.71 -0.62 -11.66
C PRO A 67 -10.35 0.42 -12.59
N GLY A 68 -10.66 0.00 -13.82
CA GLY A 68 -11.22 0.89 -14.85
C GLY A 68 -10.23 1.91 -15.45
N LYS A 69 -9.06 2.11 -14.82
CA LYS A 69 -8.01 3.02 -15.29
C LYS A 69 -6.72 2.25 -15.53
N THR A 70 -6.60 1.72 -16.74
CA THR A 70 -5.54 0.76 -17.12
C THR A 70 -4.11 1.28 -16.90
N THR A 71 -3.94 2.60 -16.79
CA THR A 71 -2.63 3.25 -16.66
C THR A 71 -2.36 3.87 -15.28
N GLU A 72 -3.32 3.87 -14.34
CA GLU A 72 -3.15 4.51 -13.02
C GLU A 72 -2.75 3.49 -11.93
N ILE A 73 -1.71 3.82 -11.17
CA ILE A 73 -1.17 3.00 -10.08
C ILE A 73 -1.08 3.83 -8.80
N LEU A 74 -1.44 3.23 -7.67
CA LEU A 74 -1.17 3.75 -6.33
C LEU A 74 0.12 3.14 -5.78
N ILE A 75 0.99 3.97 -5.19
CA ILE A 75 2.29 3.60 -4.64
C ILE A 75 2.60 4.44 -3.39
N ASN A 76 3.50 3.97 -2.51
CA ASN A 76 4.00 4.78 -1.40
C ASN A 76 4.84 5.98 -1.89
N PRO A 77 4.77 7.12 -1.19
CA PRO A 77 5.74 8.19 -1.33
C PRO A 77 7.12 7.72 -0.85
N PHE A 78 8.17 8.21 -1.51
CA PHE A 78 9.55 7.95 -1.14
C PHE A 78 9.96 8.79 0.07
N GLY A 79 10.55 8.13 1.07
CA GLY A 79 11.02 8.76 2.30
C GLY A 79 10.17 8.49 3.54
N LEU A 80 9.02 7.81 3.41
CA LEU A 80 8.22 7.36 4.55
C LEU A 80 8.41 5.86 4.83
N LEU A 81 8.47 5.51 6.11
CA LEU A 81 8.46 4.12 6.57
C LEU A 81 7.04 3.53 6.48
N TYR A 82 6.94 2.21 6.53
CA TYR A 82 5.67 1.50 6.34
C TYR A 82 4.65 1.79 7.46
N HIS A 83 5.09 1.94 8.71
CA HIS A 83 4.22 2.39 9.81
C HIS A 83 3.80 3.85 9.73
N GLU A 84 4.35 4.66 8.82
CA GLU A 84 3.95 6.05 8.61
C GLU A 84 2.90 6.20 7.50
N GLN A 85 2.69 5.14 6.71
CA GLN A 85 1.76 5.14 5.59
C GLN A 85 0.31 5.27 6.09
N THR A 86 -0.44 6.13 5.41
CA THR A 86 -1.89 6.31 5.54
C THR A 86 -2.53 6.28 4.16
N ALA A 87 -3.85 6.16 4.09
CA ALA A 87 -4.58 6.13 2.82
C ALA A 87 -4.36 7.43 2.00
N ARG A 88 -4.24 8.57 2.70
CA ARG A 88 -4.04 9.88 2.07
C ARG A 88 -2.60 10.13 1.64
N THR A 89 -1.59 9.52 2.29
CA THR A 89 -0.18 9.72 1.90
C THR A 89 0.18 9.06 0.58
N LEU A 90 -0.58 8.05 0.14
CA LEU A 90 -0.32 7.31 -1.10
C LEU A 90 -0.35 8.24 -2.31
N VAL A 91 0.63 8.02 -3.20
CA VAL A 91 0.79 8.77 -4.44
C VAL A 91 0.13 7.99 -5.57
N LYS A 92 -0.57 8.70 -6.44
CA LYS A 92 -1.08 8.14 -7.69
C LYS A 92 -0.20 8.55 -8.85
N VAL A 93 0.21 7.59 -9.65
CA VAL A 93 1.12 7.79 -10.78
C VAL A 93 0.59 7.08 -12.03
N ASP A 94 1.04 7.53 -13.19
CA ASP A 94 0.85 6.80 -14.44
C ASP A 94 1.94 5.72 -14.64
N LEU A 95 1.86 4.98 -15.75
CA LEU A 95 2.83 3.93 -16.09
C LEU A 95 4.25 4.45 -16.37
N ASP A 96 4.41 5.74 -16.64
CA ASP A 96 5.71 6.37 -16.84
C ASP A 96 6.28 6.97 -15.54
N GLY A 97 5.53 6.85 -14.44
CA GLY A 97 5.94 7.33 -13.12
C GLY A 97 5.69 8.83 -12.93
N LYS A 98 4.93 9.45 -13.83
CA LYS A 98 4.46 10.82 -13.64
C LYS A 98 3.40 10.83 -12.56
N VAL A 99 3.55 11.75 -11.61
CA VAL A 99 2.58 11.92 -10.52
C VAL A 99 1.30 12.54 -11.08
N LEU A 100 0.19 11.80 -10.96
CA LEU A 100 -1.16 12.27 -11.26
C LEU A 100 -1.81 12.90 -10.03
N HIS A 101 -1.52 12.35 -8.84
CA HIS A 101 -1.97 12.89 -7.56
C HIS A 101 -0.90 12.68 -6.47
N PRO A 102 -0.40 13.74 -5.80
CA PRO A 102 0.69 13.64 -4.82
C PRO A 102 0.27 13.05 -3.45
N GLY A 103 -1.03 12.88 -3.23
CA GLY A 103 -1.56 12.50 -1.91
C GLY A 103 -1.54 13.72 -0.97
N SER A 104 -1.39 13.48 0.34
CA SER A 104 -1.27 14.53 1.36
C SER A 104 0.16 15.03 1.59
N THR A 105 1.15 14.41 0.96
CA THR A 105 2.58 14.75 1.16
C THR A 105 3.13 15.53 -0.02
N LYS A 106 4.24 16.26 0.20
CA LYS A 106 5.03 16.87 -0.88
C LYS A 106 6.12 15.92 -1.41
N LEU A 107 6.07 14.66 -1.02
CA LEU A 107 7.06 13.65 -1.39
C LEU A 107 6.71 13.03 -2.74
N GLY A 108 7.74 12.75 -3.53
CA GLY A 108 7.59 12.07 -4.82
C GLY A 108 7.62 10.55 -4.67
N ILE A 109 7.79 9.86 -5.80
CA ILE A 109 8.06 8.42 -5.82
C ILE A 109 9.55 8.15 -6.01
N ASN A 110 10.01 6.95 -5.66
CA ASN A 110 11.36 6.50 -5.99
C ASN A 110 11.43 6.20 -7.50
N GLN A 111 11.84 7.18 -8.31
CA GLN A 111 11.89 7.03 -9.77
C GLN A 111 12.81 5.89 -10.22
N ALA A 112 13.96 5.71 -9.56
CA ALA A 112 14.90 4.64 -9.89
C ALA A 112 14.34 3.24 -9.58
N GLY A 113 13.53 3.12 -8.52
CA GLY A 113 12.81 1.89 -8.20
C GLY A 113 11.61 1.65 -9.12
N PHE A 114 10.91 2.71 -9.52
CA PHE A 114 9.68 2.63 -10.29
C PHE A 114 9.87 2.04 -11.69
N SER A 115 11.01 2.30 -12.35
CA SER A 115 11.29 1.69 -13.66
C SER A 115 11.26 0.17 -13.64
N LYS A 116 11.56 -0.45 -12.49
CA LYS A 116 11.50 -1.91 -12.28
C LYS A 116 10.09 -2.45 -12.02
N ILE A 117 9.15 -1.58 -11.65
CA ILE A 117 7.74 -1.90 -11.38
C ILE A 117 6.95 -1.96 -12.69
N LYS A 118 7.47 -1.40 -13.79
CA LYS A 118 6.82 -1.45 -15.11
C LYS A 118 6.46 -2.90 -15.44
N PHE A 119 5.22 -3.26 -15.13
CA PHE A 119 4.65 -4.53 -15.53
C PHE A 119 4.79 -4.60 -17.04
N PRO A 120 5.19 -5.73 -17.63
CA PRO A 120 5.11 -5.86 -19.08
C PRO A 120 3.69 -5.46 -19.48
N ALA A 121 3.58 -4.49 -20.39
CA ALA A 121 2.33 -3.86 -20.82
C ALA A 121 1.29 -4.85 -21.40
N TYR A 122 1.63 -6.14 -21.44
CA TYR A 122 0.92 -7.23 -22.11
C TYR A 122 0.21 -8.20 -21.15
N MET A 123 0.32 -8.06 -19.81
CA MET A 123 -0.11 -9.11 -18.88
C MET A 123 -1.52 -8.94 -18.26
N LEU A 124 -2.43 -8.16 -18.83
CA LEU A 124 -3.83 -8.15 -18.36
C LEU A 124 -4.82 -7.92 -19.52
N ASP A 125 -5.01 -8.94 -20.35
CA ASP A 125 -6.33 -9.21 -20.95
C ASP A 125 -6.73 -10.65 -20.63
N THR A 126 -7.15 -10.87 -19.39
CA THR A 126 -7.86 -12.09 -18.99
C THR A 126 -9.06 -11.71 -18.13
N GLN A 127 -9.98 -10.93 -18.72
CA GLN A 127 -11.39 -11.04 -18.37
C GLN A 127 -12.12 -11.48 -19.63
N LYS A 128 -12.29 -12.81 -19.74
CA LYS A 128 -13.11 -13.44 -20.78
C LYS A 128 -14.48 -12.75 -20.81
N THR A 129 -14.78 -12.14 -21.95
CA THR A 129 -16.14 -11.83 -22.40
C THR A 129 -16.98 -13.11 -22.41
N GLY A 130 -17.66 -13.38 -21.30
CA GLY A 130 -18.69 -14.42 -21.19
C GLY A 130 -20.02 -13.92 -21.73
N THR A 131 -20.10 -13.54 -23.00
CA THR A 131 -21.39 -13.44 -23.70
C THR A 131 -21.96 -14.84 -23.87
N ARG A 132 -22.88 -15.23 -22.99
CA ARG A 132 -23.80 -16.34 -23.26
C ARG A 132 -24.76 -15.89 -24.37
N LYS A 133 -24.49 -16.32 -25.60
CA LYS A 133 -25.49 -16.35 -26.67
C LYS A 133 -26.13 -17.74 -26.71
N LYS A 134 -27.45 -17.73 -26.84
CA LYS A 134 -28.43 -18.82 -26.98
C LYS A 134 -28.91 -19.44 -25.68
#